data_AF-A0A7C4JR92-F1
#
_entry.id   AF-A0A7C4JR92-F1
#
_cell.length_a   1.000
_cell.length_b   1.000
_cell.length_c   1.000
_cell.angle_alpha   90.00
_cell.angle_beta   90.00
_cell.angle_gamma   90.00
#
_symmetry.space_group_name_H-M   'P 1'
#
loop_
_entity.id
_entity.type
_entity.pdbx_description
1 polymer ?
#
loop_
_entity_poly.entity_id
_entity_poly.type
_entity_poly.pdbx_seq_one_letter_code
_entity_poly.pdbx_strand_id
1 'polypeptide(L)'
;MMPKNFYFVILLGLVSLFSDMTYEGARSITGPYLFYLGAGAAVVGFASGFGEFIGYGLRLFSGWLADKTKKYWGLMFIGYALNLLSVPALALVNSWGLAVLLIILERTGKALRTPARDTLLSYATFKMGRGLGFGIHEAMDQIGAFVGPLIVALVFYLKMGYKPAFLVLLIPALIALSLLTFAKITYPAPQKFEKGFLELETKGFSKSFWWYLLGMCLVGAGFVDFPLIGYHLEKTSILSKDWIPILYALAM
;
A
#
# COMPACT_ATOMS: atom_id res chain seq x y z
N MET A 1 -16.02 -24.70 15.11
CA MET A 1 -15.23 -24.54 13.88
C MET A 1 -15.53 -23.15 13.31
N MET A 2 -14.54 -22.29 13.13
CA MET A 2 -14.79 -20.94 12.59
C MET A 2 -15.30 -21.02 11.15
N PRO A 3 -16.16 -20.08 10.71
CA PRO A 3 -16.79 -20.18 9.39
C PRO A 3 -15.79 -19.83 8.27
N LYS A 4 -15.97 -20.44 7.08
CA LYS A 4 -15.03 -20.33 5.94
C LYS A 4 -14.68 -18.89 5.53
N ASN A 5 -15.61 -17.96 5.72
CA ASN A 5 -15.43 -16.54 5.45
C ASN A 5 -14.46 -15.87 6.42
N PHE A 6 -14.41 -16.30 7.69
CA PHE A 6 -13.44 -15.80 8.67
C PHE A 6 -12.01 -16.12 8.25
N TYR A 7 -11.74 -17.36 7.83
CA TYR A 7 -10.43 -17.76 7.31
C TYR A 7 -10.01 -16.96 6.07
N PHE A 8 -10.96 -16.64 5.18
CA PHE A 8 -10.67 -15.79 4.02
C PHE A 8 -10.28 -14.36 4.42
N VAL A 9 -10.97 -13.77 5.41
CA VAL A 9 -10.60 -12.44 5.95
C VAL A 9 -9.19 -12.47 6.54
N ILE A 10 -8.87 -13.47 7.38
CA ILE A 10 -7.53 -13.62 7.94
C ILE A 10 -6.49 -13.80 6.83
N LEU A 11 -6.79 -14.60 5.81
CA LEU A 11 -5.86 -14.84 4.72
C LEU A 11 -5.59 -13.58 3.89
N LEU A 12 -6.63 -12.80 3.54
CA LEU A 12 -6.43 -11.50 2.90
C LEU A 12 -5.74 -10.50 3.83
N GLY A 13 -6.01 -10.55 5.13
CA GLY A 13 -5.30 -9.76 6.14
C GLY A 13 -3.81 -10.10 6.20
N LEU A 14 -3.44 -11.38 6.11
CA LEU A 14 -2.02 -11.78 5.99
C LEU A 14 -1.39 -11.28 4.68
N VAL A 15 -2.12 -11.38 3.56
CA VAL A 15 -1.64 -10.80 2.29
C VAL A 15 -1.40 -9.30 2.45
N SER A 16 -2.29 -8.57 3.11
CA SER A 16 -2.12 -7.13 3.37
C SER A 16 -0.94 -6.87 4.28
N LEU A 17 -0.84 -7.56 5.42
CA LEU A 17 0.27 -7.45 6.37
C LEU A 17 1.64 -7.57 5.69
N PHE A 18 1.86 -8.62 4.90
CA PHE A 18 3.14 -8.81 4.21
C PHE A 18 3.34 -7.84 3.03
N SER A 19 2.25 -7.43 2.39
CA SER A 19 2.29 -6.37 1.38
C SER A 19 2.75 -5.05 2.01
N ASP A 20 2.17 -4.67 3.14
CA ASP A 20 2.43 -3.42 3.86
C ASP A 20 3.83 -3.40 4.45
N MET A 21 4.30 -4.52 5.00
CA MET A 21 5.72 -4.67 5.37
C MET A 21 6.66 -4.31 4.22
N THR A 22 6.28 -4.63 2.98
CA THR A 22 7.08 -4.36 1.79
C THR A 22 7.06 -2.88 1.43
N TYR A 23 5.89 -2.32 1.10
CA TYR A 23 5.84 -0.98 0.53
C TYR A 23 5.93 0.14 1.58
N GLU A 24 5.47 -0.06 2.81
CA GLU A 24 5.68 0.90 3.91
C GLU A 24 7.12 0.87 4.40
N GLY A 25 7.75 -0.32 4.42
CA GLY A 25 9.20 -0.44 4.61
C GLY A 25 9.99 0.40 3.59
N ALA A 26 9.66 0.29 2.30
CA ALA A 26 10.27 1.09 1.25
C ALA A 26 9.98 2.59 1.40
N ARG A 27 8.75 2.94 1.74
CA ARG A 27 8.31 4.33 1.90
C ARG A 27 9.07 5.07 2.99
N SER A 28 9.37 4.37 4.08
CA SER A 28 10.14 4.89 5.21
C SER A 28 11.54 5.42 4.83
N ILE A 29 12.10 4.96 3.70
CA ILE A 29 13.42 5.34 3.20
C ILE A 29 13.41 5.97 1.81
N THR A 30 12.25 6.14 1.18
CA THR A 30 12.17 6.58 -0.21
C THR A 30 12.76 7.98 -0.41
N GLY A 31 12.46 8.91 0.50
CA GLY A 31 13.05 10.26 0.48
C GLY A 31 14.57 10.28 0.62
N PRO A 32 15.11 9.71 1.72
CA PRO A 32 16.54 9.46 1.92
C PRO A 32 17.22 8.80 0.70
N TYR A 33 16.58 7.78 0.14
CA TYR A 33 17.10 7.07 -1.02
C TYR A 33 17.17 7.94 -2.28
N LEU A 34 16.14 8.74 -2.56
CA LEU A 34 16.17 9.69 -3.68
C LEU A 34 17.24 10.76 -3.49
N PHE A 35 17.46 11.24 -2.26
CA PHE A 35 18.58 12.14 -1.94
C PHE A 35 19.93 11.48 -2.25
N TYR A 36 20.12 10.24 -1.80
CA TYR A 36 21.33 9.46 -2.07
C TYR A 36 21.60 9.29 -3.58
N LEU A 37 20.55 9.19 -4.40
CA LEU A 37 20.64 9.16 -5.86
C LEU A 37 20.82 10.54 -6.53
N GLY A 38 20.95 11.63 -5.75
CA GLY A 38 21.18 12.98 -6.24
C GLY A 38 19.91 13.79 -6.52
N ALA A 39 18.74 13.34 -6.09
CA ALA A 39 17.50 14.10 -6.24
C ALA A 39 17.47 15.33 -5.30
N GLY A 40 16.88 16.42 -5.78
CA GLY A 40 16.55 17.58 -4.94
C GLY A 40 15.21 17.40 -4.21
N ALA A 41 14.98 18.24 -3.19
CA ALA A 41 13.73 18.25 -2.42
C ALA A 41 12.47 18.37 -3.30
N ALA A 42 12.52 19.19 -4.36
CA ALA A 42 11.41 19.36 -5.30
C ALA A 42 11.07 18.05 -6.04
N VAL A 43 12.08 17.25 -6.42
CA VAL A 43 11.87 15.96 -7.07
C VAL A 43 11.28 14.95 -6.09
N VAL A 44 11.76 14.93 -4.84
CA VAL A 44 11.20 14.05 -3.80
C VAL A 44 9.73 14.38 -3.52
N GLY A 45 9.42 15.67 -3.32
CA GLY A 45 8.05 16.12 -3.09
C GLY A 45 7.13 15.86 -4.29
N PHE A 46 7.62 16.05 -5.51
CA PHE A 46 6.87 15.70 -6.72
C PHE A 46 6.62 14.19 -6.80
N ALA A 47 7.65 13.36 -6.60
CA ALA A 47 7.53 11.91 -6.68
C ALA A 47 6.54 11.36 -5.65
N SER A 48 6.57 11.86 -4.41
CA SER A 48 5.65 11.44 -3.36
C SER A 48 4.23 11.93 -3.63
N GLY A 49 4.05 13.23 -3.93
CA GLY A 49 2.73 13.83 -4.17
C GLY A 49 2.05 13.29 -5.44
N PHE A 50 2.80 13.20 -6.55
CA PHE A 50 2.28 12.61 -7.79
C PHE A 50 2.02 11.11 -7.61
N GLY A 51 2.86 10.40 -6.86
CA GLY A 51 2.63 9.00 -6.49
C GLY A 51 1.31 8.80 -5.73
N GLU A 52 1.00 9.65 -4.76
CA GLU A 52 -0.29 9.60 -4.06
C GLU A 52 -1.46 9.97 -4.97
N PHE A 53 -1.30 10.99 -5.82
CA PHE A 53 -2.32 11.35 -6.81
C PHE A 53 -2.66 10.17 -7.73
N ILE A 54 -1.66 9.47 -8.27
CA ILE A 54 -1.85 8.26 -9.06
C ILE A 54 -2.47 7.14 -8.21
N GLY A 55 -1.94 6.94 -7.00
CA GLY A 55 -2.35 5.90 -6.06
C GLY A 55 -3.82 5.98 -5.63
N TYR A 56 -4.40 7.17 -5.55
CA TYR A 56 -5.82 7.40 -5.26
C TYR A 56 -6.65 7.61 -6.53
N GLY A 57 -6.19 8.43 -7.46
CA GLY A 57 -6.93 8.78 -8.68
C GLY A 57 -7.24 7.54 -9.53
N LEU A 58 -6.28 6.64 -9.70
CA LEU A 58 -6.50 5.41 -10.45
C LEU A 58 -7.47 4.44 -9.77
N ARG A 59 -7.76 4.57 -8.47
CA ARG A 59 -8.74 3.72 -7.78
C ARG A 59 -10.15 3.94 -8.31
N LEU A 60 -10.49 5.15 -8.75
CA LEU A 60 -11.78 5.45 -9.37
C LEU A 60 -11.95 4.65 -10.67
N PHE A 61 -10.91 4.63 -11.49
CA PHE A 61 -10.89 3.89 -12.74
C PHE A 61 -10.84 2.37 -12.53
N SER A 62 -9.93 1.90 -11.67
CA SER A 62 -9.74 0.47 -11.41
C SER A 62 -10.94 -0.14 -10.66
N GLY A 63 -11.61 0.64 -9.81
CA GLY A 63 -12.88 0.25 -9.19
C GLY A 63 -13.98 0.04 -10.22
N TRP A 64 -14.21 1.03 -11.09
CA TRP A 64 -15.15 0.88 -12.22
C TRP A 64 -14.81 -0.33 -13.10
N LEU A 65 -13.52 -0.54 -13.40
CA LEU A 65 -13.06 -1.67 -14.20
C LEU A 65 -13.30 -3.01 -13.49
N ALA A 66 -13.03 -3.08 -12.18
CA ALA A 66 -13.26 -4.26 -11.35
C ALA A 66 -14.75 -4.61 -11.33
N ASP A 67 -15.62 -3.61 -11.17
CA ASP A 67 -17.06 -3.80 -11.16
C ASP A 67 -17.61 -4.22 -12.51
N LYS A 68 -17.11 -3.63 -13.60
CA LYS A 68 -17.55 -3.98 -14.96
C LYS A 68 -17.10 -5.37 -15.39
N THR A 69 -15.86 -5.74 -15.08
CA THR A 69 -15.27 -7.02 -15.53
C THR A 69 -15.52 -8.17 -14.58
N LYS A 70 -15.75 -7.89 -13.30
CA LYS A 70 -15.83 -8.86 -12.19
C LYS A 70 -14.60 -9.78 -12.08
N LYS A 71 -13.49 -9.43 -12.74
CA LYS A 71 -12.21 -10.16 -12.76
C LYS A 71 -11.31 -9.77 -11.57
N TYR A 72 -11.86 -9.80 -10.36
CA TYR A 72 -11.20 -9.30 -9.15
C TYR A 72 -9.81 -9.92 -8.92
N TRP A 73 -9.70 -11.26 -9.01
CA TRP A 73 -8.42 -11.94 -8.87
C TRP A 73 -7.38 -11.45 -9.89
N GLY A 74 -7.76 -11.28 -11.16
CA GLY A 74 -6.83 -10.81 -12.19
C GLY A 74 -6.25 -9.43 -11.87
N LEU A 75 -7.12 -8.50 -11.45
CA LEU A 75 -6.70 -7.16 -11.03
C LEU A 75 -5.83 -7.20 -9.77
N MET A 76 -6.16 -8.07 -8.80
CA MET A 76 -5.33 -8.26 -7.62
C MET A 76 -3.94 -8.79 -7.99
N PHE A 77 -3.81 -9.84 -8.82
CA PHE A 77 -2.50 -10.38 -9.18
C PHE A 77 -1.64 -9.35 -9.93
N ILE A 78 -2.21 -8.65 -10.91
CA ILE A 78 -1.49 -7.59 -11.63
C ILE A 78 -1.08 -6.47 -10.68
N GLY A 79 -2.02 -6.01 -9.85
CA GLY A 79 -1.77 -4.91 -8.91
C GLY A 79 -0.75 -5.27 -7.83
N TYR A 80 -0.86 -6.44 -7.19
CA TYR A 80 0.11 -6.90 -6.19
C TYR A 80 1.48 -7.17 -6.80
N ALA A 81 1.57 -7.78 -7.99
CA ALA A 81 2.85 -8.00 -8.65
C ALA A 81 3.53 -6.66 -8.98
N LEU A 82 2.79 -5.72 -9.56
CA LEU A 82 3.34 -4.40 -9.88
C LEU A 82 3.73 -3.63 -8.61
N ASN A 83 2.90 -3.68 -7.57
CA ASN A 83 3.14 -3.03 -6.29
C ASN A 83 4.40 -3.58 -5.60
N LEU A 84 4.43 -4.90 -5.39
CA LEU A 84 5.42 -5.56 -4.54
C LEU A 84 6.76 -5.80 -5.20
N LEU A 85 6.79 -6.01 -6.52
CA LEU A 85 8.05 -6.23 -7.25
C LEU A 85 8.76 -4.92 -7.60
N SER A 86 8.03 -3.79 -7.68
CA SER A 86 8.65 -2.48 -7.90
C SER A 86 9.56 -2.06 -6.74
N VAL A 87 9.25 -2.50 -5.51
CA VAL A 87 10.02 -2.18 -4.31
C VAL A 87 11.44 -2.78 -4.33
N PRO A 88 11.65 -4.11 -4.40
CA PRO A 88 13.00 -4.68 -4.46
C PRO A 88 13.73 -4.31 -5.75
N ALA A 89 13.03 -3.99 -6.83
CA ALA A 89 13.63 -3.45 -8.05
C ALA A 89 14.34 -2.10 -7.81
N LEU A 90 13.97 -1.32 -6.78
CA LEU A 90 14.70 -0.11 -6.39
C LEU A 90 16.16 -0.42 -6.00
N ALA A 91 16.48 -1.63 -5.53
CA ALA A 91 17.87 -2.01 -5.26
C ALA A 91 18.76 -2.01 -6.52
N LEU A 92 18.16 -2.15 -7.71
CA LEU A 92 18.86 -2.34 -8.97
C LEU A 92 19.12 -1.03 -9.73
N VAL A 93 18.47 0.06 -9.33
CA VAL A 93 18.59 1.36 -10.01
C VAL A 93 19.66 2.23 -9.36
N ASN A 94 20.35 3.01 -10.18
CA ASN A 94 21.38 3.97 -9.75
C ASN A 94 21.07 5.41 -10.23
N SER A 95 19.83 5.67 -10.67
CA SER A 95 19.36 6.99 -11.11
C SER A 95 18.04 7.31 -10.44
N TRP A 96 17.91 8.53 -9.89
CA TRP A 96 16.68 8.98 -9.26
C TRP A 96 15.48 8.95 -10.22
N GLY A 97 15.69 9.16 -11.53
CA GLY A 97 14.61 9.11 -12.51
C GLY A 97 13.96 7.72 -12.61
N LEU A 98 14.79 6.67 -12.66
CA LEU A 98 14.31 5.29 -12.66
C LEU A 98 13.69 4.90 -11.32
N ALA A 99 14.23 5.40 -10.20
CA ALA A 99 13.64 5.18 -8.89
C ALA A 99 12.24 5.80 -8.78
N VAL A 100 12.04 7.03 -9.28
CA VAL A 100 10.72 7.68 -9.34
C VAL A 100 9.75 6.85 -10.17
N LEU A 101 10.17 6.33 -11.34
CA LEU A 101 9.29 5.45 -12.13
C LEU A 101 8.85 4.22 -11.34
N LEU A 102 9.76 3.56 -10.63
CA LEU A 102 9.43 2.40 -9.79
C LEU A 102 8.48 2.77 -8.63
N ILE A 103 8.66 3.94 -8.01
CA ILE A 103 7.74 4.44 -6.98
C ILE A 103 6.33 4.68 -7.56
N ILE A 104 6.24 5.27 -8.75
CA ILE A 104 4.94 5.46 -9.42
C ILE A 104 4.31 4.12 -9.83
N LEU A 105 5.11 3.14 -10.28
CA LEU A 105 4.62 1.79 -10.58
C LEU A 105 4.13 1.09 -9.31
N GLU A 106 4.84 1.23 -8.19
CA GLU A 106 4.40 0.74 -6.89
C GLU A 106 3.00 1.28 -6.55
N ARG A 107 2.81 2.60 -6.66
CA ARG A 107 1.52 3.27 -6.42
C ARG A 107 0.42 2.85 -7.38
N THR A 108 0.77 2.70 -8.65
CA THR A 108 -0.14 2.21 -9.69
C THR A 108 -0.63 0.81 -9.37
N GLY A 109 0.27 -0.08 -8.93
CA GLY A 109 -0.06 -1.43 -8.51
C GLY A 109 -1.03 -1.46 -7.33
N LYS A 110 -0.77 -0.63 -6.30
CA LYS A 110 -1.68 -0.46 -5.15
C LYS A 110 -3.07 -0.01 -5.62
N ALA A 111 -3.14 0.99 -6.50
CA ALA A 111 -4.41 1.49 -7.03
C ALA A 111 -5.21 0.42 -7.80
N LEU A 112 -4.54 -0.49 -8.53
CA LEU A 112 -5.19 -1.57 -9.27
C LEU A 112 -5.75 -2.67 -8.34
N ARG A 113 -5.01 -3.04 -7.28
CA ARG A 113 -5.41 -4.14 -6.39
C ARG A 113 -6.47 -3.75 -5.37
N THR A 114 -6.44 -2.51 -4.84
CA THR A 114 -7.22 -2.12 -3.67
C THR A 114 -8.73 -2.28 -3.86
N PRO A 115 -9.36 -1.71 -4.92
CA PRO A 115 -10.82 -1.87 -5.08
C PRO A 115 -11.24 -3.33 -5.22
N ALA A 116 -10.50 -4.12 -6.01
CA ALA A 116 -10.79 -5.54 -6.18
C ALA A 116 -10.65 -6.35 -4.88
N ARG A 117 -9.61 -6.08 -4.06
CA ARG A 117 -9.42 -6.69 -2.74
C ARG A 117 -10.58 -6.34 -1.82
N ASP A 118 -10.93 -5.06 -1.73
CA ASP A 118 -11.95 -4.57 -0.81
C ASP A 118 -13.34 -5.12 -1.16
N THR A 119 -13.64 -5.29 -2.46
CA THR A 119 -14.85 -5.98 -2.91
C THR A 119 -14.86 -7.47 -2.53
N LEU A 120 -13.74 -8.20 -2.69
CA LEU A 120 -13.69 -9.60 -2.26
C LEU A 120 -13.83 -9.72 -0.73
N LEU A 121 -13.22 -8.80 0.01
CA LEU A 121 -13.32 -8.72 1.46
C LEU A 121 -14.77 -8.42 1.89
N SER A 122 -15.47 -7.50 1.22
CA SER A 122 -16.86 -7.17 1.54
C SER A 122 -17.80 -8.37 1.42
N TYR A 123 -17.57 -9.26 0.45
CA TYR A 123 -18.35 -10.50 0.33
C TYR A 123 -18.15 -11.43 1.54
N ALA A 124 -16.90 -11.60 1.98
CA ALA A 124 -16.61 -12.46 3.13
C ALA A 124 -17.15 -11.87 4.44
N THR A 125 -17.15 -10.55 4.57
CA THR A 125 -17.58 -9.88 5.80
C THR A 125 -19.10 -9.82 5.99
N PHE A 126 -19.90 -10.18 4.97
CA PHE A 126 -21.37 -10.10 5.00
C PHE A 126 -22.01 -10.75 6.23
N LYS A 127 -21.60 -11.99 6.58
CA LYS A 127 -22.20 -12.73 7.71
C LYS A 127 -21.56 -12.46 9.07
N MET A 128 -20.35 -11.88 9.11
CA MET A 128 -19.60 -11.63 10.35
C MET A 128 -19.76 -10.18 10.86
N GLY A 129 -20.43 -9.33 10.09
CA GLY A 129 -20.44 -7.89 10.28
C GLY A 129 -19.29 -7.22 9.53
N ARG A 130 -19.63 -6.28 8.65
CA ARG A 130 -18.65 -5.57 7.81
C ARG A 130 -17.59 -4.86 8.68
N GLY A 131 -18.00 -4.15 9.73
CA GLY A 131 -17.08 -3.44 10.63
C GLY A 131 -16.04 -4.35 11.29
N LEU A 132 -16.45 -5.50 11.83
CA LEU A 132 -15.52 -6.44 12.46
C LEU A 132 -14.53 -7.03 11.46
N GLY A 133 -15.02 -7.47 10.30
CA GLY A 133 -14.17 -8.11 9.30
C GLY A 133 -13.17 -7.15 8.66
N PHE A 134 -13.57 -5.91 8.35
CA PHE A 134 -12.65 -4.86 7.90
C PHE A 134 -11.69 -4.44 9.02
N GLY A 135 -12.15 -4.35 10.27
CA GLY A 135 -11.30 -4.01 11.41
C GLY A 135 -10.20 -5.04 11.69
N ILE A 136 -10.50 -6.34 11.56
CA ILE A 136 -9.49 -7.40 11.67
C ILE A 136 -8.47 -7.29 10.54
N HIS A 137 -8.93 -7.09 9.30
CA HIS A 137 -8.04 -6.90 8.16
C HIS A 137 -7.13 -5.67 8.36
N GLU A 138 -7.71 -4.55 8.77
CA GLU A 138 -6.98 -3.29 9.01
C GLU A 138 -5.96 -3.44 10.13
N ALA A 139 -6.27 -4.15 11.22
CA ALA A 139 -5.29 -4.40 12.27
C ALA A 139 -4.05 -5.17 11.75
N MET A 140 -4.25 -6.12 10.83
CA MET A 140 -3.15 -6.86 10.20
C MET A 140 -2.35 -5.98 9.23
N ASP A 141 -3.04 -5.10 8.49
CA ASP A 141 -2.45 -4.08 7.63
C ASP A 141 -1.49 -3.17 8.43
N GLN A 142 -1.96 -2.63 9.56
CA GLN A 142 -1.19 -1.76 10.44
C GLN A 142 0.00 -2.48 11.10
N ILE A 143 -0.15 -3.75 11.49
CA ILE A 143 1.00 -4.55 11.95
C ILE A 143 2.07 -4.62 10.85
N GLY A 144 1.65 -4.80 9.59
CA GLY A 144 2.57 -4.81 8.45
C GLY A 144 3.26 -3.46 8.25
N ALA A 145 2.48 -2.37 8.25
CA ALA A 145 2.95 -1.01 8.08
C ALA A 145 3.95 -0.59 9.17
N PHE A 146 3.76 -1.08 10.40
CA PHE A 146 4.69 -0.88 11.51
C PHE A 146 5.97 -1.73 11.40
N VAL A 147 5.84 -3.02 11.08
CA VAL A 147 6.98 -3.96 11.06
C VAL A 147 7.91 -3.74 9.86
N GLY A 148 7.38 -3.37 8.69
CA GLY A 148 8.18 -3.13 7.48
C GLY A 148 9.33 -2.14 7.66
N PRO A 149 9.06 -0.91 8.15
CA PRO A 149 10.09 0.08 8.43
C PRO A 149 11.08 -0.38 9.51
N LEU A 150 10.67 -1.20 10.49
CA LEU A 150 11.59 -1.78 11.47
C LEU A 150 12.56 -2.80 10.86
N ILE A 151 12.11 -3.58 9.87
CA ILE A 151 13.01 -4.44 9.09
C ILE A 151 14.07 -3.58 8.39
N VAL A 152 13.66 -2.46 7.79
CA VAL A 152 14.57 -1.53 7.12
C VAL A 152 15.52 -0.83 8.12
N ALA A 153 15.02 -0.44 9.29
CA ALA A 153 15.84 0.11 10.37
C ALA A 153 16.94 -0.88 10.78
N LEU A 154 16.60 -2.16 10.95
CA LEU A 154 17.55 -3.21 11.28
C LEU A 154 18.64 -3.34 10.21
N VAL A 155 18.29 -3.26 8.92
CA VAL A 155 19.27 -3.30 7.84
C VAL A 155 20.28 -2.15 7.93
N PHE A 156 19.82 -0.94 8.25
CA PHE A 156 20.72 0.21 8.44
C PHE A 156 21.50 0.15 9.75
N TYR A 157 20.92 -0.40 10.81
CA TYR A 157 21.64 -0.67 12.05
C TYR A 157 22.85 -1.58 11.80
N LEU A 158 22.66 -2.61 10.96
CA LEU A 158 23.71 -3.51 10.48
C LEU A 158 24.64 -2.91 9.40
N LYS A 159 24.48 -1.62 9.09
CA LYS A 159 25.32 -0.85 8.15
C LYS A 159 25.39 -1.42 6.72
N MET A 160 24.32 -2.10 6.27
CA MET A 160 24.30 -2.75 4.95
C MET A 160 23.90 -1.80 3.79
N GLY A 161 23.31 -0.64 4.08
CA GLY A 161 22.96 0.39 3.09
C GLY A 161 21.65 0.15 2.33
N TYR A 162 21.39 0.98 1.31
CA TYR A 162 20.09 1.04 0.62
C TYR A 162 19.75 -0.20 -0.21
N LYS A 163 20.73 -0.78 -0.93
CA LYS A 163 20.46 -1.94 -1.79
C LYS A 163 19.95 -3.15 -0.98
N PRO A 164 20.63 -3.56 0.11
CA PRO A 164 20.10 -4.61 0.98
C PRO A 164 18.76 -4.25 1.65
N ALA A 165 18.52 -2.96 1.93
CA ALA A 165 17.26 -2.51 2.53
C ALA A 165 16.06 -2.71 1.61
N PHE A 166 16.21 -2.51 0.30
CA PHE A 166 15.16 -2.86 -0.65
C PHE A 166 15.09 -4.37 -0.96
N LEU A 167 16.24 -5.06 -1.01
CA LEU A 167 16.27 -6.50 -1.31
C LEU A 167 15.64 -7.34 -0.19
N VAL A 168 15.82 -6.99 1.09
CA VAL A 168 15.21 -7.75 2.19
C VAL A 168 13.68 -7.73 2.10
N LEU A 169 13.09 -6.66 1.55
CA LEU A 169 11.65 -6.51 1.35
C LEU A 169 11.10 -7.43 0.25
N LEU A 170 11.96 -8.08 -0.54
CA LEU A 170 11.55 -9.15 -1.45
C LEU A 170 10.97 -10.34 -0.67
N ILE A 171 11.45 -10.61 0.56
CA ILE A 171 10.95 -11.72 1.39
C ILE A 171 9.46 -11.55 1.71
N PRO A 172 9.01 -10.46 2.37
CA PRO A 172 7.59 -10.25 2.61
C PRO A 172 6.78 -10.12 1.31
N ALA A 173 7.34 -9.55 0.24
CA ALA A 173 6.69 -9.48 -1.06
C ALA A 173 6.34 -10.87 -1.63
N LEU A 174 7.29 -11.81 -1.61
CA LEU A 174 7.08 -13.18 -2.10
C LEU A 174 6.10 -13.95 -1.20
N ILE A 175 6.14 -13.72 0.11
CA ILE A 175 5.16 -14.30 1.04
C ILE A 175 3.74 -13.81 0.71
N ALA A 176 3.56 -12.50 0.51
CA ALA A 176 2.26 -11.93 0.15
C ALA A 176 1.72 -12.50 -1.17
N LEU A 177 2.55 -12.61 -2.20
CA LEU A 177 2.16 -13.18 -3.50
C LEU A 177 1.83 -14.69 -3.41
N SER A 178 2.55 -15.42 -2.56
CA SER A 178 2.30 -16.84 -2.31
C SER A 178 0.98 -17.04 -1.58
N LEU A 179 0.72 -16.24 -0.54
CA LEU A 179 -0.54 -16.22 0.20
C LEU A 179 -1.72 -15.80 -0.70
N LEU A 180 -1.52 -14.83 -1.59
CA LEU A 180 -2.53 -14.43 -2.57
C LEU A 180 -2.88 -15.59 -3.53
N THR A 181 -1.87 -16.33 -3.98
CA THR A 181 -2.04 -17.55 -4.80
C THR A 181 -2.81 -18.62 -4.04
N PHE A 182 -2.44 -18.87 -2.79
CA PHE A 182 -3.14 -19.79 -1.91
C PHE A 182 -4.60 -19.38 -1.67
N ALA A 183 -4.86 -18.07 -1.49
CA ALA A 183 -6.19 -17.52 -1.30
C ALA A 183 -7.07 -17.75 -2.53
N LYS A 184 -6.55 -17.51 -3.74
CA LYS A 184 -7.26 -17.77 -4.99
C LYS A 184 -7.61 -19.25 -5.16
N ILE A 185 -6.67 -20.15 -4.87
CA ILE A 185 -6.88 -21.60 -5.01
C ILE A 185 -7.94 -22.09 -4.00
N THR A 186 -7.86 -21.62 -2.76
CA THR A 186 -8.76 -22.06 -1.68
C THR A 186 -10.16 -21.45 -1.82
N TYR A 187 -10.24 -20.21 -2.30
CA TYR A 187 -11.47 -19.42 -2.41
C TYR A 187 -11.62 -18.81 -3.81
N PRO A 188 -11.83 -19.63 -4.86
CA PRO A 188 -11.88 -19.14 -6.24
C PRO A 188 -13.07 -18.23 -6.53
N ALA A 189 -14.16 -18.35 -5.77
CA ALA A 189 -15.38 -17.56 -5.94
C ALA A 189 -15.90 -16.96 -4.61
N PRO A 190 -15.22 -15.97 -4.01
CA PRO A 190 -15.64 -15.35 -2.75
C PRO A 190 -16.99 -14.62 -2.85
N GLN A 191 -17.45 -14.28 -4.05
CA GLN A 191 -18.76 -13.68 -4.31
C GLN A 191 -19.91 -14.53 -3.76
N LYS A 192 -19.70 -15.86 -3.63
CA LYS A 192 -20.70 -16.79 -3.08
C LYS A 192 -20.93 -16.63 -1.57
N PHE A 193 -20.13 -15.82 -0.88
CA PHE A 193 -20.32 -15.55 0.55
C PHE A 193 -21.51 -14.61 0.82
N GLU A 194 -21.84 -13.72 -0.11
CA GLU A 194 -22.99 -12.84 -0.05
C GLU A 194 -24.17 -13.42 -0.85
N LYS A 195 -25.39 -13.33 -0.28
CA LYS A 195 -26.63 -13.75 -0.97
C LYS A 195 -27.46 -12.51 -1.27
N GLY A 196 -27.52 -12.15 -2.55
CA GLY A 196 -28.32 -11.03 -3.06
C GLY A 196 -27.49 -9.76 -3.29
N PHE A 197 -27.80 -9.06 -4.38
CA PHE A 197 -27.33 -7.69 -4.62
C PHE A 197 -28.42 -6.74 -4.12
N LEU A 198 -28.05 -5.81 -3.23
CA LEU A 198 -28.87 -4.63 -3.00
C LEU A 198 -28.52 -3.64 -4.10
N GLU A 199 -29.43 -3.41 -5.05
CA GLU A 199 -29.32 -2.28 -5.95
C GLU A 199 -29.50 -1.00 -5.14
N LEU A 200 -28.41 -0.28 -4.93
CA LEU A 200 -28.42 1.01 -4.28
C LEU A 200 -28.74 2.08 -5.33
N GLU A 201 -29.86 2.79 -5.16
CA GLU A 201 -30.12 3.99 -5.94
C GLU A 201 -29.10 5.08 -5.58
N THR A 202 -28.27 5.48 -6.55
CA THR A 202 -27.32 6.57 -6.35
C THR A 202 -28.01 7.92 -6.60
N LYS A 203 -28.34 8.66 -5.55
CA LYS A 203 -28.98 10.00 -5.63
C LYS A 203 -28.00 11.18 -5.72
N GLY A 204 -26.76 10.92 -6.17
CA GLY A 204 -25.69 11.91 -6.20
C GLY A 204 -25.16 12.29 -4.81
N PHE A 205 -24.29 13.30 -4.75
CA PHE A 205 -23.68 13.77 -3.50
C PHE A 205 -24.37 15.02 -2.96
N SER A 206 -24.48 15.12 -1.63
CA SER A 206 -25.07 16.30 -0.96
C SER A 206 -24.17 17.53 -1.03
N LYS A 207 -24.71 18.73 -0.79
CA LYS A 207 -23.88 19.95 -0.66
C LYS A 207 -22.83 19.83 0.46
N SER A 208 -23.16 19.15 1.55
CA SER A 208 -22.24 18.91 2.66
C SER A 208 -21.02 18.09 2.25
N PHE A 209 -21.19 17.14 1.33
CA PHE A 209 -20.07 16.37 0.77
C PHE A 209 -19.07 17.28 0.05
N TRP A 210 -19.53 18.25 -0.73
CA TRP A 210 -18.64 19.17 -1.44
C TRP A 210 -17.87 20.11 -0.52
N TRP A 211 -18.51 20.60 0.55
CA TRP A 211 -17.80 21.38 1.58
C TRP A 211 -16.77 20.53 2.34
N TYR A 212 -17.13 19.28 2.67
CA TYR A 212 -16.20 18.34 3.26
C TYR A 212 -15.02 18.06 2.33
N LEU A 213 -15.28 17.83 1.04
CA LEU A 213 -14.26 17.62 0.02
C LEU A 213 -13.33 18.83 -0.11
N LEU A 214 -13.87 20.05 -0.15
CA LEU A 214 -13.07 21.28 -0.18
C LEU A 214 -12.16 21.38 1.06
N GLY A 215 -12.70 21.09 2.24
CA GLY A 215 -11.93 21.03 3.49
C GLY A 215 -10.79 20.02 3.40
N MET A 216 -11.06 18.81 2.92
CA MET A 216 -10.05 17.77 2.70
C MET A 216 -8.98 18.20 1.67
N CYS A 217 -9.37 18.91 0.61
CA CYS A 217 -8.42 19.47 -0.36
C CYS A 217 -7.50 20.52 0.29
N LEU A 218 -8.03 21.40 1.14
CA LEU A 218 -7.24 22.40 1.86
C LEU A 218 -6.26 21.75 2.85
N VAL A 219 -6.73 20.74 3.59
CA VAL A 219 -5.86 19.94 4.48
C VAL A 219 -4.76 19.24 3.66
N GLY A 220 -5.12 18.62 2.53
CA GLY A 220 -4.17 17.98 1.64
C GLY A 220 -3.13 18.93 1.04
N ALA A 221 -3.51 20.18 0.74
CA ALA A 221 -2.58 21.19 0.22
C ALA A 221 -1.49 21.59 1.23
N GLY A 222 -1.77 21.49 2.53
CA GLY A 222 -0.80 21.73 3.60
C GLY A 222 -0.06 20.47 4.07
N PHE A 223 -0.38 19.29 3.52
CA PHE A 223 0.18 18.02 3.99
C PHE A 223 1.59 17.81 3.45
N VAL A 224 2.54 17.57 4.36
CA VAL A 224 3.93 17.24 4.01
C VAL A 224 4.11 15.72 4.09
N ASP A 225 4.31 15.09 2.93
CA ASP A 225 4.52 13.65 2.87
C ASP A 225 5.86 13.24 3.50
N PHE A 226 5.88 12.08 4.15
CA PHE A 226 7.03 11.61 4.90
C PHE A 226 8.32 11.49 4.08
N PRO A 227 8.32 11.08 2.79
CA PRO A 227 9.54 11.09 1.99
C PRO A 227 10.23 12.46 1.98
N LEU A 228 9.48 13.56 1.97
CA LEU A 228 10.09 14.89 2.03
C LEU A 228 10.68 15.20 3.42
N ILE A 229 10.02 14.72 4.48
CA ILE A 229 10.53 14.80 5.86
C ILE A 229 11.81 13.97 6.00
N GLY A 230 11.80 12.71 5.59
CA GLY A 230 12.97 11.82 5.63
C GLY A 230 14.15 12.35 4.81
N TYR A 231 13.87 12.92 3.62
CA TYR A 231 14.87 13.64 2.82
C TYR A 231 15.53 14.76 3.63
N HIS A 232 14.72 15.59 4.30
CA HIS A 232 15.22 16.70 5.08
C HIS A 232 16.08 16.23 6.26
N LEU A 233 15.63 15.21 6.97
CA LEU A 233 16.32 14.62 8.13
C LEU A 233 17.69 14.05 7.74
N GLU A 234 17.80 13.32 6.63
CA GLU A 234 19.09 12.80 6.17
C GLU A 234 19.99 13.93 5.65
N LYS A 235 19.46 14.85 4.83
CA LYS A 235 20.23 15.94 4.23
C LYS A 235 20.85 16.87 5.28
N THR A 236 20.12 17.16 6.35
CA THR A 236 20.58 18.02 7.44
C THR A 236 21.36 17.26 8.51
N SER A 237 21.44 15.92 8.40
CA SER A 237 22.09 15.05 9.39
C SER A 237 21.52 15.19 10.81
N ILE A 238 20.23 15.55 10.94
CA ILE A 238 19.55 15.68 12.24
C ILE A 238 19.36 14.30 12.90
N LEU A 239 19.05 13.27 12.10
CA LEU A 239 18.90 11.89 12.55
C LEU A 239 19.82 10.97 11.75
N SER A 240 20.31 9.92 12.42
CA SER A 240 21.04 8.86 11.71
C SER A 240 20.07 8.03 10.86
N LYS A 241 20.61 7.39 9.82
CA LYS A 241 19.81 6.68 8.80
C LYS A 241 18.93 5.57 9.39
N ASP A 242 19.37 4.95 10.47
CA ASP A 242 18.64 3.90 11.19
C ASP A 242 17.44 4.43 11.99
N TRP A 243 17.46 5.69 12.43
CA TRP A 243 16.33 6.30 13.15
C TRP A 243 15.21 6.79 12.23
N ILE A 244 15.50 7.09 10.96
CA ILE A 244 14.47 7.59 10.02
C ILE A 244 13.33 6.56 9.82
N PRO A 245 13.61 5.27 9.54
CA PRO A 245 12.56 4.26 9.44
C PRO A 245 11.85 3.97 10.78
N ILE A 246 12.55 4.13 11.92
CA ILE A 246 11.94 3.98 13.25
C ILE A 246 10.93 5.10 13.49
N LEU A 247 11.29 6.35 13.17
CA LEU A 247 10.38 7.49 13.25
C LEU A 247 9.15 7.27 12.35
N TYR A 248 9.34 6.70 11.17
CA TYR A 248 8.24 6.33 10.29
C TYR A 248 7.32 5.29 10.92
N ALA A 249 7.87 4.21 11.48
CA ALA A 249 7.09 3.17 12.16
C ALA A 249 6.26 3.74 13.31
N LEU A 250 6.84 4.63 14.12
CA LEU A 250 6.14 5.26 15.25
C LEU A 250 5.01 6.21 14.83
N ALA A 251 4.98 6.63 13.56
CA ALA A 251 3.95 7.50 13.01
C ALA A 251 2.83 6.74 12.30
N MET A 252 2.94 5.42 12.14
CA MET A 252 1.87 4.53 11.65
C MET A 252 0.93 4.16 12.81
#